data_AF-A0A923URA6-F1
#
_entry.id   AF-A0A923URA6-F1
#
_cell.length_a   1.000
_cell.length_b   1.000
_cell.length_c   1.000
_cell.angle_alpha   90.00
_cell.angle_beta   90.00
_cell.angle_gamma   90.00
#
_symmetry.space_group_name_H-M   'P 1'
#
loop_
_entity.id
_entity.type
_entity.pdbx_description
1 polymer ?
#
loop_
_entity_poly.entity_id
_entity_poly.type
_entity_poly.pdbx_seq_one_letter_code
_entity_poly.pdbx_strand_id
1 'polypeptide(L)'
;MKKKISNTKLQGEKKEDEKKIKDIYDSFLNNITSVEVFFKRLAPAAEIEDKAIEKEKDDYIKNAMKEVWGDVFNDDKNVKKNDVKLSDADLEKFSYKMHLSPKIPAKNYGTLTKGAFIMLNNYFEFLFSDLLAYHFKTHTNIVDSKKISISLGDLKKYSSIEDAYDDLIYKEVETLLLELNFEELKLHFSNKLNISLETDLINWELINEIRERRHIIIHNNSLVNNKYISRSKNPFKFKLNEEVKIDSDYFLNALNEIKLAGILLSLNCWGSWNKENKTEAIIQIMNLSFYDLKQLNYSFVDKICLYTDKEIKAQNDDEDDYIHRIKFNHCISLKRLNKTTELAKKLAAIKTGALSPIFKIAHLTLSDKHKEAVELIKKAKAADNLTIEKYQDWPIFFDIRGVKKLHEKAITALTEIT
;
A
#
# COMPACT_ATOMS: atom_id res chain seq x y z
N MET A 1 40.06 -21.23 -53.43
CA MET A 1 38.62 -20.97 -53.29
C MET A 1 38.22 -21.15 -51.83
N LYS A 2 38.01 -20.03 -51.11
CA LYS A 2 37.54 -20.01 -49.72
C LYS A 2 36.02 -20.19 -49.71
N LYS A 3 35.50 -21.28 -49.16
CA LYS A 3 34.06 -21.44 -48.91
C LYS A 3 33.78 -21.06 -47.45
N LYS A 4 33.17 -19.89 -47.26
CA LYS A 4 32.54 -19.46 -46.00
C LYS A 4 31.44 -20.47 -45.67
N ILE A 5 31.55 -21.15 -44.54
CA ILE A 5 30.42 -21.82 -43.91
C ILE A 5 29.80 -20.79 -42.98
N SER A 6 28.55 -20.44 -43.28
CA SER A 6 27.74 -19.47 -42.57
C SER A 6 27.34 -20.01 -41.20
N ASN A 7 27.80 -19.37 -40.13
CA ASN A 7 27.18 -19.45 -38.81
C ASN A 7 25.85 -18.70 -38.86
N THR A 8 24.77 -19.41 -39.14
CA THR A 8 23.41 -18.92 -38.89
C THR A 8 22.55 -20.13 -38.53
N LYS A 9 21.81 -20.02 -37.41
CA LYS A 9 20.96 -21.03 -36.76
C LYS A 9 21.57 -21.77 -35.57
N LEU A 10 21.83 -21.04 -34.49
CA LEU A 10 21.57 -21.49 -33.12
C LEU A 10 21.09 -20.27 -32.30
N GLN A 11 19.94 -19.74 -32.68
CA GLN A 11 19.11 -18.90 -31.82
C GLN A 11 17.70 -19.45 -31.95
N GLY A 12 17.39 -20.41 -31.10
CA GLY A 12 16.09 -21.06 -31.00
C GLY A 12 15.90 -21.43 -29.54
N GLU A 13 15.04 -20.67 -28.88
CA GLU A 13 14.24 -21.08 -27.72
C GLU A 13 15.00 -21.47 -26.43
N LYS A 14 15.38 -20.44 -25.66
CA LYS A 14 15.32 -20.49 -24.19
C LYS A 14 14.54 -19.24 -23.71
N LYS A 15 13.23 -19.39 -23.54
CA LYS A 15 12.37 -18.49 -22.75
C LYS A 15 11.92 -19.29 -21.53
N GLU A 16 12.81 -19.41 -20.55
CA GLU A 16 12.48 -19.94 -19.22
C GLU A 16 12.38 -18.75 -18.28
N ASP A 17 11.18 -18.56 -17.72
CA ASP A 17 10.78 -17.79 -16.51
C ASP A 17 11.78 -16.81 -15.86
N GLU A 18 12.27 -15.81 -16.61
CA GLU A 18 12.83 -14.63 -15.98
C GLU A 18 11.68 -13.77 -15.42
N LYS A 19 11.51 -13.82 -14.10
CA LYS A 19 10.59 -12.95 -13.34
C LYS A 19 10.80 -11.51 -13.81
N LYS A 20 9.78 -10.92 -14.45
CA LYS A 20 9.86 -9.56 -14.97
C LYS A 20 9.72 -8.59 -13.80
N ILE A 21 10.30 -7.40 -13.93
CA ILE A 21 10.10 -6.35 -12.93
C ILE A 21 8.63 -5.98 -12.72
N LYS A 22 7.79 -6.19 -13.76
CA LYS A 22 6.33 -6.12 -13.65
C LYS A 22 5.77 -7.11 -12.64
N ASP A 23 6.25 -8.35 -12.63
CA ASP A 23 5.76 -9.40 -11.73
C ASP A 23 6.12 -9.08 -10.28
N ILE A 24 7.28 -8.45 -10.05
CA ILE A 24 7.69 -7.93 -8.73
C ILE A 24 6.75 -6.82 -8.28
N TYR A 25 6.48 -5.85 -9.17
CA TYR A 25 5.55 -4.75 -8.91
C TYR A 25 4.14 -5.27 -8.59
N ASP A 26 3.60 -6.16 -9.43
CA ASP A 26 2.26 -6.73 -9.27
C ASP A 26 2.16 -7.56 -7.99
N SER A 27 3.17 -8.39 -7.69
CA SER A 27 3.25 -9.17 -6.46
C SER A 27 3.20 -8.26 -5.23
N PHE A 28 4.02 -7.21 -5.20
CA PHE A 28 4.00 -6.24 -4.10
C PHE A 28 2.64 -5.56 -3.96
N LEU A 29 2.08 -5.03 -5.06
CA LEU A 29 0.79 -4.34 -5.03
C LEU A 29 -0.34 -5.25 -4.56
N ASN A 30 -0.38 -6.50 -5.02
CA ASN A 30 -1.36 -7.49 -4.60
C ASN A 30 -1.24 -7.84 -3.12
N ASN A 31 -0.01 -8.01 -2.62
CA ASN A 31 0.25 -8.30 -1.21
C ASN A 31 -0.22 -7.15 -0.31
N ILE A 32 0.13 -5.90 -0.64
CA ILE A 32 -0.27 -4.73 0.15
C ILE A 32 -1.79 -4.51 0.09
N THR A 33 -2.41 -4.66 -1.08
CA THR A 33 -3.86 -4.57 -1.24
C THR A 33 -4.58 -5.64 -0.43
N SER A 34 -4.03 -6.85 -0.36
CA SER A 34 -4.58 -7.94 0.44
C SER A 34 -4.57 -7.61 1.93
N VAL A 35 -3.47 -7.02 2.43
CA VAL A 35 -3.37 -6.52 3.82
C VAL A 35 -4.38 -5.41 4.08
N GLU A 36 -4.53 -4.47 3.14
CA GLU A 36 -5.49 -3.37 3.25
C GLU A 36 -6.93 -3.89 3.37
N VAL A 37 -7.32 -4.80 2.47
CA VAL A 37 -8.67 -5.39 2.46
C VAL A 37 -8.90 -6.23 3.70
N PHE A 38 -7.91 -7.02 4.13
CA PHE A 38 -7.97 -7.80 5.37
C PHE A 38 -8.23 -6.89 6.57
N PHE A 39 -7.43 -5.84 6.73
CA PHE A 39 -7.54 -4.90 7.84
C PHE A 39 -8.89 -4.18 7.84
N LYS A 40 -9.28 -3.57 6.71
CA LYS A 40 -10.53 -2.81 6.59
C LYS A 40 -11.77 -3.66 6.86
N ARG A 41 -11.73 -4.97 6.58
CA ARG A 41 -12.86 -5.87 6.81
C ARG A 41 -12.88 -6.47 8.21
N LEU A 42 -11.74 -6.93 8.72
CA LEU A 42 -11.69 -7.71 9.95
C LEU A 42 -11.43 -6.89 11.20
N ALA A 43 -10.71 -5.77 11.10
CA ALA A 43 -10.42 -4.94 12.26
C ALA A 43 -11.70 -4.40 12.92
N PRO A 44 -12.70 -3.86 12.18
CA PRO A 44 -13.94 -3.40 12.79
C PRO A 44 -14.72 -4.53 13.48
N ALA A 45 -14.78 -5.71 12.85
CA ALA A 45 -15.46 -6.87 13.43
C ALA A 45 -14.78 -7.35 14.72
N ALA A 46 -13.44 -7.38 14.73
CA ALA A 46 -12.68 -7.75 15.92
C ALA A 46 -12.83 -6.75 17.07
N GLU A 47 -12.95 -5.45 16.76
CA GLU A 47 -13.22 -4.42 17.77
C GLU A 47 -14.61 -4.58 18.40
N ILE A 48 -15.63 -4.89 17.59
CA ILE A 48 -16.99 -5.17 18.07
C ILE A 48 -16.98 -6.40 19.00
N GLU A 49 -16.28 -7.46 18.60
CA GLU A 49 -16.17 -8.69 19.39
C GLU A 49 -15.45 -8.44 20.72
N ASP A 50 -14.34 -7.69 20.70
CA ASP A 50 -13.62 -7.33 21.93
C ASP A 50 -14.52 -6.55 22.90
N LYS A 51 -15.29 -5.58 22.40
CA LYS A 51 -16.27 -4.83 23.24
C LYS A 51 -17.38 -5.72 23.78
N ALA A 52 -17.84 -6.71 23.01
CA ALA A 52 -18.84 -7.67 23.46
C ALA A 52 -18.30 -8.56 24.59
N ILE A 53 -17.07 -9.07 24.45
CA ILE A 53 -16.38 -9.87 25.47
C ILE A 53 -16.15 -9.05 26.74
N GLU A 54 -15.71 -7.80 26.64
CA GLU A 54 -15.54 -6.90 27.79
C GLU A 54 -16.85 -6.70 28.53
N LYS A 55 -17.94 -6.43 27.78
CA LYS A 55 -19.28 -6.28 28.37
C LYS A 55 -19.76 -7.54 29.06
N GLU A 56 -19.59 -8.71 28.45
CA GLU A 56 -19.99 -10.00 29.05
C GLU A 56 -19.25 -10.25 30.37
N LYS A 57 -17.96 -9.93 30.42
CA LYS A 57 -17.18 -10.02 31.66
C LYS A 57 -17.66 -9.06 32.72
N ASP A 58 -17.91 -7.80 32.37
CA ASP A 58 -18.43 -6.80 33.30
C ASP A 58 -19.79 -7.24 33.86
N ASP A 59 -20.68 -7.76 33.00
CA ASP A 59 -22.00 -8.27 33.39
C ASP A 59 -21.86 -9.51 34.28
N TYR A 60 -20.92 -10.43 33.98
CA TYR A 60 -20.62 -11.58 34.83
C TYR A 60 -20.13 -11.15 36.23
N ILE A 61 -19.19 -10.19 36.30
CA ILE A 61 -18.65 -9.67 37.57
C ILE A 61 -19.76 -9.01 38.38
N LYS A 62 -20.61 -8.18 37.76
CA LYS A 62 -21.75 -7.53 38.43
C LYS A 62 -22.75 -8.56 38.95
N ASN A 63 -23.07 -9.58 38.17
CA ASN A 63 -23.98 -10.64 38.59
C ASN A 63 -23.37 -11.47 39.74
N ALA A 64 -22.08 -11.80 39.67
CA ALA A 64 -21.38 -12.48 40.76
C ALA A 64 -21.36 -11.63 42.04
N MET A 65 -21.12 -10.32 41.94
CA MET A 65 -21.20 -9.41 43.08
C MET A 65 -22.61 -9.37 43.67
N LYS A 66 -23.65 -9.29 42.83
CA LYS A 66 -25.05 -9.27 43.26
C LYS A 66 -25.49 -10.59 43.92
N GLU A 67 -25.01 -11.74 43.45
CA GLU A 67 -25.35 -13.04 44.05
C GLU A 67 -24.62 -13.32 45.37
N VAL A 68 -23.44 -12.74 45.57
CA VAL A 68 -22.67 -12.90 46.80
C VAL A 68 -23.07 -11.85 47.84
N TRP A 69 -23.30 -10.60 47.41
CA TRP A 69 -23.50 -9.46 48.30
C TRP A 69 -24.78 -8.65 48.02
N GLY A 70 -25.74 -9.18 47.26
CA GLY A 70 -26.97 -8.45 46.89
C GLY A 70 -27.76 -7.93 48.09
N ASP A 71 -27.76 -8.65 49.22
CA ASP A 71 -28.42 -8.22 50.46
C ASP A 71 -27.65 -7.12 51.20
N VAL A 72 -26.35 -6.99 50.94
CA VAL A 72 -25.43 -6.03 51.56
C VAL A 72 -25.44 -4.70 50.81
N PHE A 73 -25.64 -4.73 49.49
CA PHE A 73 -25.66 -3.55 48.61
C PHE A 73 -27.07 -3.17 48.13
N ASN A 74 -28.12 -3.59 48.84
CA ASN A 74 -29.49 -3.28 48.48
C ASN A 74 -29.77 -1.78 48.69
N ASP A 75 -30.12 -1.05 47.62
CA ASP A 75 -30.34 0.42 47.58
C ASP A 75 -31.44 0.92 48.54
N ASP A 76 -32.24 0.02 49.13
CA ASP A 76 -33.38 0.35 50.00
C ASP A 76 -33.06 0.43 51.51
N LYS A 77 -31.82 0.18 51.92
CA LYS A 77 -31.43 0.31 53.33
C LYS A 77 -30.37 1.41 53.46
N ASN A 78 -30.62 2.35 54.37
CA ASN A 78 -29.67 3.36 54.88
C ASN A 78 -28.46 2.69 55.58
N VAL A 79 -27.70 1.86 54.86
CA VAL A 79 -26.48 1.22 55.35
C VAL A 79 -25.37 2.25 55.22
N LYS A 80 -24.87 2.75 56.35
CA LYS A 80 -23.67 3.59 56.39
C LYS A 80 -22.53 2.79 55.75
N LYS A 81 -21.90 3.38 54.72
CA LYS A 81 -20.81 2.82 53.88
C LYS A 81 -19.60 2.19 54.62
N ASN A 82 -19.53 2.27 55.94
CA ASN A 82 -18.35 1.91 56.73
C ASN A 82 -18.47 0.63 57.58
N ASP A 83 -19.62 -0.05 57.64
CA ASP A 83 -19.82 -1.22 58.53
C ASP A 83 -20.09 -2.56 57.81
N VAL A 84 -19.75 -2.69 56.53
CA VAL A 84 -19.86 -3.96 55.81
C VAL A 84 -18.69 -4.87 56.19
N LYS A 85 -18.93 -5.81 57.13
CA LYS A 85 -18.01 -6.94 57.35
C LYS A 85 -18.26 -8.02 56.30
N LEU A 86 -17.34 -8.13 55.35
CA LEU A 86 -17.28 -9.26 54.41
C LEU A 86 -16.91 -10.52 55.19
N SER A 87 -17.70 -11.59 55.08
CA SER A 87 -17.34 -12.87 55.66
C SER A 87 -16.31 -13.60 54.79
N ASP A 88 -15.45 -14.42 55.39
CA ASP A 88 -14.51 -15.26 54.65
C ASP A 88 -15.22 -16.21 53.68
N ALA A 89 -16.42 -16.68 54.05
CA ALA A 89 -17.26 -17.52 53.20
C ALA A 89 -17.75 -16.79 51.94
N ASP A 90 -18.09 -15.51 52.04
CA ASP A 90 -18.50 -14.70 50.88
C ASP A 90 -17.33 -14.45 49.94
N LEU A 91 -16.13 -14.20 50.50
CA LEU A 91 -14.90 -14.06 49.72
C LEU A 91 -14.54 -15.34 48.98
N GLU A 92 -14.67 -16.50 49.64
CA GLU A 92 -14.45 -17.80 49.01
C GLU A 92 -15.45 -18.08 47.89
N LYS A 93 -16.75 -17.80 48.14
CA LYS A 93 -17.81 -17.94 47.13
C LYS A 93 -17.59 -17.03 45.93
N PHE A 94 -17.19 -15.78 46.15
CA PHE A 94 -16.86 -14.85 45.05
C PHE A 94 -15.61 -15.30 44.29
N SER A 95 -14.56 -15.71 44.99
CA SER A 95 -13.33 -16.23 44.39
C SER A 95 -13.61 -17.45 43.51
N TYR A 96 -14.45 -18.37 43.97
CA TYR A 96 -14.90 -19.52 43.19
C TYR A 96 -15.65 -19.10 41.92
N LYS A 97 -16.56 -18.12 42.01
CA LYS A 97 -17.23 -17.56 40.82
C LYS A 97 -16.26 -16.89 39.86
N MET A 98 -15.30 -16.11 40.35
CA MET A 98 -14.26 -15.52 39.50
C MET A 98 -13.43 -16.59 38.79
N HIS A 99 -13.16 -17.73 39.45
CA HIS A 99 -12.49 -18.86 38.82
C HIS A 99 -13.28 -19.48 37.65
N LEU A 100 -14.62 -19.47 37.74
CA LEU A 100 -15.54 -19.94 36.71
C LEU A 100 -15.85 -18.90 35.62
N SER A 101 -15.35 -17.67 35.74
CA SER A 101 -15.61 -16.61 34.76
C SER A 101 -15.09 -16.98 33.36
N PRO A 102 -15.76 -16.52 32.27
CA PRO A 102 -15.25 -16.70 30.92
C PRO A 102 -13.84 -16.11 30.76
N LYS A 103 -12.87 -16.97 30.44
CA LYS A 103 -11.45 -16.58 30.31
C LYS A 103 -11.08 -16.06 28.91
N ILE A 104 -12.07 -15.75 28.08
CA ILE A 104 -11.84 -15.29 26.69
C ILE A 104 -11.21 -13.89 26.73
N PRO A 105 -10.00 -13.67 26.19
CA PRO A 105 -9.38 -12.34 26.18
C PRO A 105 -10.00 -11.43 25.11
N ALA A 106 -10.34 -10.19 25.49
CA ALA A 106 -10.72 -9.13 24.56
C ALA A 106 -9.46 -8.49 23.95
N LYS A 107 -8.78 -9.25 23.09
CA LYS A 107 -7.52 -8.85 22.46
C LYS A 107 -7.48 -9.20 20.98
N ASN A 108 -8.64 -9.50 20.38
CA ASN A 108 -8.74 -9.91 18.99
C ASN A 108 -8.28 -8.79 18.06
N TYR A 109 -8.76 -7.55 18.28
CA TYR A 109 -8.36 -6.38 17.51
C TYR A 109 -6.84 -6.16 17.57
N GLY A 110 -6.28 -6.16 18.79
CA GLY A 110 -4.86 -5.94 18.99
C GLY A 110 -3.99 -7.03 18.34
N THR A 111 -4.43 -8.29 18.42
CA THR A 111 -3.72 -9.43 17.83
C THR A 111 -3.73 -9.38 16.30
N LEU A 112 -4.92 -9.18 15.71
CA LEU A 112 -5.09 -9.10 14.26
C LEU A 112 -4.36 -7.91 13.65
N THR A 113 -4.44 -6.75 14.31
CA THR A 113 -3.77 -5.53 13.85
C THR A 113 -2.25 -5.66 13.90
N LYS A 114 -1.70 -6.23 14.99
CA LYS A 114 -0.26 -6.53 15.08
C LYS A 114 0.17 -7.53 14.00
N GLY A 115 -0.60 -8.58 13.76
CA GLY A 115 -0.35 -9.55 12.70
C GLY A 115 -0.31 -8.93 11.31
N ALA A 116 -1.34 -8.15 10.96
CA ALA A 116 -1.41 -7.42 9.69
C ALA A 116 -0.25 -6.43 9.52
N PHE A 117 0.17 -5.77 10.61
CA PHE A 117 1.27 -4.81 10.58
C PHE A 117 2.63 -5.48 10.38
N ILE A 118 2.83 -6.67 10.95
CA ILE A 118 4.01 -7.49 10.68
C ILE A 118 4.02 -7.91 9.21
N MET A 119 2.89 -8.39 8.67
CA MET A 119 2.79 -8.77 7.26
C MET A 119 3.10 -7.59 6.31
N LEU A 120 2.58 -6.40 6.62
CA LEU A 120 2.86 -5.17 5.88
C LEU A 120 4.38 -4.90 5.77
N ASN A 121 5.09 -5.01 6.89
CA ASN A 121 6.55 -4.82 6.91
C ASN A 121 7.27 -5.91 6.12
N ASN A 122 6.85 -7.18 6.28
CA ASN A 122 7.47 -8.30 5.57
C ASN A 122 7.33 -8.17 4.06
N TYR A 123 6.16 -7.75 3.56
CA TYR A 123 5.97 -7.54 2.12
C TYR A 123 6.83 -6.42 1.56
N PHE A 124 7.13 -5.40 2.36
CA PHE A 124 8.08 -4.36 1.97
C PHE A 124 9.53 -4.88 1.97
N GLU A 125 9.91 -5.72 2.93
CA GLU A 125 11.23 -6.39 2.94
C GLU A 125 11.39 -7.36 1.76
N PHE A 126 10.33 -8.11 1.41
CA PHE A 126 10.33 -8.98 0.22
C PHE A 126 10.47 -8.19 -1.07
N LEU A 127 9.88 -7.00 -1.16
CA LEU A 127 10.09 -6.13 -2.32
C LEU A 127 11.56 -5.76 -2.49
N PHE A 128 12.26 -5.38 -1.43
CA PHE A 128 13.70 -5.09 -1.52
C PHE A 128 14.49 -6.32 -1.99
N SER A 129 14.19 -7.49 -1.43
CA SER A 129 14.81 -8.75 -1.82
C SER A 129 14.61 -9.04 -3.31
N ASP A 130 13.36 -8.96 -3.78
CA ASP A 130 13.00 -9.21 -5.17
C ASP A 130 13.67 -8.22 -6.14
N LEU A 131 13.70 -6.93 -5.79
CA LEU A 131 14.33 -5.90 -6.63
C LEU A 131 15.86 -6.09 -6.71
N LEU A 132 16.52 -6.40 -5.60
CA LEU A 132 17.96 -6.66 -5.57
C LEU A 132 18.30 -7.93 -6.36
N ALA A 133 17.56 -9.01 -6.15
CA ALA A 133 17.75 -10.26 -6.90
C ALA A 133 17.57 -10.03 -8.41
N TYR A 134 16.52 -9.29 -8.80
CA TYR A 134 16.30 -8.92 -10.20
C TYR A 134 17.45 -8.11 -10.77
N HIS A 135 17.90 -7.07 -10.06
CA HIS A 135 19.01 -6.23 -10.51
C HIS A 135 20.29 -7.05 -10.71
N PHE A 136 20.62 -7.90 -9.75
CA PHE A 136 21.79 -8.75 -9.84
C PHE A 136 21.69 -9.75 -10.99
N LYS A 137 20.54 -10.39 -11.18
CA LYS A 137 20.35 -11.33 -12.30
C LYS A 137 20.49 -10.65 -13.67
N THR A 138 20.02 -9.41 -13.81
CA THR A 138 19.88 -8.74 -15.12
C THR A 138 20.96 -7.73 -15.46
N HIS A 139 21.65 -7.15 -14.46
CA HIS A 139 22.57 -6.02 -14.65
C HIS A 139 23.94 -6.21 -14.01
N THR A 140 24.11 -7.17 -13.10
CA THR A 140 25.38 -7.39 -12.41
C THR A 140 25.81 -8.85 -12.56
N ASN A 141 26.85 -9.13 -13.35
CA ASN A 141 27.51 -10.44 -13.22
C ASN A 141 28.23 -10.49 -11.87
N ILE A 142 27.50 -10.86 -10.81
CA ILE A 142 28.06 -11.00 -9.46
C ILE A 142 29.28 -11.94 -9.51
N VAL A 143 29.19 -13.00 -10.32
CA VAL A 143 30.25 -13.99 -10.53
C VAL A 143 31.53 -13.40 -11.12
N ASP A 144 31.44 -12.33 -11.93
CA ASP A 144 32.64 -11.69 -12.48
C ASP A 144 33.31 -10.75 -11.45
N SER A 145 32.54 -10.20 -10.52
CA SER A 145 33.01 -9.20 -9.56
C SER A 145 33.51 -9.78 -8.23
N LYS A 146 32.91 -10.88 -7.76
CA LYS A 146 33.36 -11.65 -6.60
C LYS A 146 33.89 -12.97 -7.12
N LYS A 147 35.16 -13.31 -6.82
CA LYS A 147 35.70 -14.66 -7.03
C LYS A 147 34.96 -15.64 -6.12
N ILE A 148 33.74 -16.03 -6.50
CA ILE A 148 32.92 -16.95 -5.74
C ILE A 148 33.47 -18.35 -5.98
N SER A 149 34.07 -18.94 -4.95
CA SER A 149 34.53 -20.32 -4.96
C SER A 149 33.42 -21.22 -4.42
N ILE A 150 32.77 -22.00 -5.28
CA ILE A 150 31.89 -23.11 -4.90
C ILE A 150 32.71 -24.41 -4.85
N SER A 151 32.51 -25.22 -3.82
CA SER A 151 33.12 -26.55 -3.76
C SER A 151 32.47 -27.48 -4.78
N LEU A 152 33.23 -28.41 -5.36
CA LEU A 152 32.68 -29.39 -6.30
C LEU A 152 31.59 -30.28 -5.65
N GLY A 153 31.64 -30.46 -4.33
CA GLY A 153 30.62 -31.18 -3.56
C GLY A 153 29.30 -30.40 -3.46
N ASP A 154 29.36 -29.08 -3.34
CA ASP A 154 28.16 -28.23 -3.33
C ASP A 154 27.57 -28.06 -4.73
N LEU A 155 28.41 -27.96 -5.76
CA LEU A 155 27.93 -27.85 -7.14
C LEU A 155 27.06 -29.05 -7.55
N LYS A 156 27.39 -30.25 -7.05
CA LYS A 156 26.61 -31.49 -7.29
C LYS A 156 25.20 -31.47 -6.67
N LYS A 157 24.88 -30.52 -5.78
CA LYS A 157 23.55 -30.39 -5.18
C LYS A 157 22.55 -29.68 -6.10
N TYR A 158 23.03 -28.99 -7.13
CA TYR A 158 22.19 -28.23 -8.06
C TYR A 158 21.90 -29.02 -9.32
N SER A 159 20.72 -28.79 -9.91
CA SER A 159 20.29 -29.49 -11.14
C SER A 159 20.88 -28.86 -12.40
N SER A 160 21.29 -27.59 -12.33
CA SER A 160 21.95 -26.85 -13.40
C SER A 160 22.95 -25.81 -12.85
N ILE A 161 23.76 -25.24 -13.75
CA ILE A 161 24.65 -24.12 -13.39
C ILE A 161 23.81 -22.88 -13.08
N GLU A 162 22.71 -22.70 -13.81
CA GLU A 162 21.73 -21.64 -13.63
C GLU A 162 21.10 -21.70 -12.23
N ASP A 163 20.73 -22.90 -11.74
CA ASP A 163 20.20 -23.07 -10.37
C ASP A 163 21.25 -22.68 -9.30
N ALA A 164 22.51 -23.05 -9.52
CA ALA A 164 23.60 -22.70 -8.63
C ALA A 164 23.85 -21.17 -8.65
N TYR A 165 23.69 -20.53 -9.81
CA TYR A 165 23.83 -19.09 -9.97
C TYR A 165 22.71 -18.33 -9.25
N ASP A 166 21.46 -18.77 -9.41
CA ASP A 166 20.31 -18.18 -8.73
C ASP A 166 20.43 -18.30 -7.21
N ASP A 167 20.84 -19.47 -6.69
CA ASP A 167 21.09 -19.66 -5.24
C ASP A 167 22.19 -18.72 -4.70
N LEU A 168 23.26 -18.49 -5.47
CA LEU A 168 24.30 -17.53 -5.10
C LEU A 168 23.78 -16.09 -5.04
N ILE A 169 22.95 -15.69 -5.99
CA ILE A 169 22.30 -14.37 -5.98
C ILE A 169 21.44 -14.24 -4.72
N TYR A 170 20.59 -15.24 -4.42
CA TYR A 170 19.71 -15.18 -3.24
C TYR A 170 20.50 -15.07 -1.93
N LYS A 171 21.60 -15.81 -1.79
CA LYS A 171 22.48 -15.70 -0.61
C LYS A 171 23.14 -14.33 -0.47
N GLU A 172 23.56 -13.73 -1.59
CA GLU A 172 24.12 -12.37 -1.57
C GLU A 172 23.05 -11.35 -1.15
N VAL A 173 21.84 -11.45 -1.71
CA VAL A 173 20.72 -10.57 -1.34
C VAL A 173 20.37 -10.73 0.14
N GLU A 174 20.27 -11.95 0.64
CA GLU A 174 20.02 -12.22 2.07
C GLU A 174 21.11 -11.61 2.94
N THR A 175 22.38 -11.79 2.58
CA THR A 175 23.52 -11.21 3.29
C THR A 175 23.41 -9.68 3.34
N LEU A 176 23.11 -9.03 2.21
CA LEU A 176 22.92 -7.58 2.15
C LEU A 176 21.76 -7.11 3.04
N LEU A 177 20.62 -7.81 3.04
CA LEU A 177 19.47 -7.44 3.85
C LEU A 177 19.68 -7.69 5.36
N LEU A 178 20.56 -8.63 5.72
CA LEU A 178 20.94 -8.90 7.10
C LEU A 178 21.98 -7.89 7.62
N GLU A 179 22.97 -7.55 6.79
CA GLU A 179 24.10 -6.68 7.19
C GLU A 179 23.74 -5.20 7.17
N LEU A 180 22.96 -4.76 6.18
CA LEU A 180 22.63 -3.34 6.02
C LEU A 180 21.44 -2.94 6.88
N ASN A 181 21.61 -1.88 7.67
CA ASN A 181 20.47 -1.22 8.30
C ASN A 181 19.63 -0.46 7.25
N PHE A 182 18.49 0.07 7.65
CA PHE A 182 17.56 0.68 6.69
C PHE A 182 18.15 1.88 5.92
N GLU A 183 18.91 2.74 6.59
CA GLU A 183 19.53 3.89 5.95
C GLU A 183 20.61 3.43 4.96
N GLU A 184 21.40 2.44 5.34
CA GLU A 184 22.41 1.84 4.45
C GLU A 184 21.77 1.17 3.24
N LEU A 185 20.65 0.48 3.42
CA LEU A 185 19.89 -0.13 2.32
C LEU A 185 19.36 0.93 1.35
N LYS A 186 18.79 2.03 1.85
CA LYS A 186 18.38 3.16 1.00
C LYS A 186 19.57 3.75 0.23
N LEU A 187 20.69 3.98 0.91
CA LEU A 187 21.91 4.48 0.28
C LEU A 187 22.48 3.51 -0.74
N HIS A 188 22.27 2.19 -0.57
CA HIS A 188 22.63 1.19 -1.57
C HIS A 188 21.82 1.41 -2.85
N PHE A 189 20.50 1.54 -2.76
CA PHE A 189 19.66 1.86 -3.92
C PHE A 189 20.05 3.19 -4.58
N SER A 190 20.24 4.27 -3.81
CA SER A 190 20.55 5.58 -4.39
C SER A 190 21.96 5.68 -4.98
N ASN A 191 22.98 5.18 -4.27
CA ASN A 191 24.37 5.46 -4.61
C ASN A 191 25.00 4.32 -5.42
N LYS A 192 24.64 3.06 -5.14
CA LYS A 192 25.19 1.90 -5.86
C LYS A 192 24.36 1.55 -7.08
N LEU A 193 23.04 1.59 -6.95
CA LEU A 193 22.12 1.21 -8.04
C LEU A 193 21.61 2.42 -8.85
N ASN A 194 21.95 3.64 -8.43
CA ASN A 194 21.54 4.89 -9.07
C ASN A 194 20.00 5.00 -9.23
N ILE A 195 19.27 4.64 -8.17
CA ILE A 195 17.81 4.68 -8.12
C ILE A 195 17.35 5.86 -7.27
N SER A 196 16.48 6.72 -7.83
CA SER A 196 15.86 7.80 -7.07
C SER A 196 14.98 7.25 -5.94
N LEU A 197 15.07 7.88 -4.76
CA LEU A 197 14.29 7.53 -3.58
C LEU A 197 13.07 8.46 -3.37
N GLU A 198 12.79 9.38 -4.30
CA GLU A 198 11.63 10.29 -4.26
C GLU A 198 11.42 10.93 -2.87
N THR A 199 12.50 11.46 -2.27
CA THR A 199 12.53 11.90 -0.86
C THR A 199 11.59 13.07 -0.55
N ASP A 200 11.11 13.76 -1.58
CA ASP A 200 10.14 14.84 -1.49
C ASP A 200 8.67 14.35 -1.57
N LEU A 201 8.44 13.10 -1.99
CA LEU A 201 7.12 12.46 -2.04
C LEU A 201 6.94 11.42 -0.92
N ILE A 202 8.02 10.74 -0.55
CA ILE A 202 8.03 9.65 0.44
C ILE A 202 8.55 10.15 1.80
N ASN A 203 7.78 9.86 2.85
CA ASN A 203 8.19 10.07 4.23
C ASN A 203 9.01 8.87 4.75
N TRP A 204 10.29 8.87 4.41
CA TRP A 204 11.22 7.82 4.85
C TRP A 204 11.42 7.77 6.37
N GLU A 205 11.22 8.88 7.09
CA GLU A 205 11.31 8.89 8.55
C GLU A 205 10.16 8.10 9.19
N LEU A 206 8.94 8.24 8.64
CA LEU A 206 7.80 7.43 9.05
C LEU A 206 8.03 5.95 8.74
N ILE A 207 8.56 5.60 7.56
CA ILE A 207 8.88 4.21 7.22
C ILE A 207 9.92 3.62 8.18
N ASN A 208 10.95 4.40 8.53
CA ASN A 208 11.92 3.98 9.53
C ASN A 208 11.25 3.72 10.89
N GLU A 209 10.36 4.61 11.34
CA GLU A 209 9.61 4.40 12.58
C GLU A 209 8.71 3.16 12.52
N ILE A 210 8.04 2.90 11.39
CA ILE A 210 7.22 1.70 11.16
C ILE A 210 8.06 0.43 11.32
N ARG A 211 9.27 0.41 10.74
CA ARG A 211 10.19 -0.74 10.85
C ARG A 211 10.67 -0.96 12.27
N GLU A 212 11.04 0.11 12.99
CA GLU A 212 11.46 0.03 14.39
C GLU A 212 10.30 -0.35 15.33
N ARG A 213 9.07 0.10 15.03
CA ARG A 213 7.87 -0.31 15.75
C ARG A 213 7.61 -1.80 15.59
N ARG A 214 7.72 -2.32 14.36
CA ARG A 214 7.62 -3.76 14.09
C ARG A 214 8.69 -4.54 14.86
N HIS A 215 9.91 -4.01 14.97
CA HIS A 215 10.97 -4.65 15.74
C HIS A 215 10.61 -4.78 17.24
N ILE A 216 10.09 -3.74 17.90
CA ILE A 216 9.67 -3.87 19.30
C ILE A 216 8.40 -4.70 19.49
N ILE A 217 7.51 -4.76 18.50
CA ILE A 217 6.34 -5.66 18.55
C ILE A 217 6.80 -7.11 18.60
N ILE A 218 7.76 -7.50 17.76
CA ILE A 218 8.27 -8.87 17.68
C ILE A 218 9.18 -9.20 18.87
N HIS A 219 10.12 -8.32 19.20
CA HIS A 219 11.23 -8.66 20.10
C HIS A 219 11.11 -8.09 21.51
N ASN A 220 10.14 -7.21 21.77
CA ASN A 220 10.01 -6.55 23.07
C ASN A 220 8.56 -6.41 23.54
N ASN A 221 7.66 -7.28 23.05
CA ASN A 221 6.22 -7.26 23.38
C ASN A 221 5.59 -5.87 23.27
N SER A 222 5.95 -5.12 22.23
CA SER A 222 5.49 -3.74 21.97
C SER A 222 5.95 -2.70 23.00
N LEU A 223 6.89 -3.00 23.89
CA LEU A 223 7.43 -2.05 24.86
C LEU A 223 8.56 -1.21 24.24
N VAL A 224 8.56 0.09 24.50
CA VAL A 224 9.62 1.00 24.06
C VAL A 224 10.90 0.76 24.83
N ASN A 225 12.02 0.64 24.10
CA ASN A 225 13.36 0.56 24.66
C ASN A 225 14.28 1.65 24.07
N ASN A 226 15.49 1.76 24.63
CA ASN A 226 16.48 2.76 24.19
C ASN A 226 16.83 2.62 22.69
N LYS A 227 16.82 1.40 22.13
CA LYS A 227 17.11 1.17 20.71
C LYS A 227 16.00 1.75 19.82
N TYR A 228 14.73 1.56 20.19
CA TYR A 228 13.61 2.16 19.46
C TYR A 228 13.70 3.68 19.48
N ILE A 229 13.92 4.29 20.66
CA ILE A 229 13.99 5.75 20.78
C ILE A 229 15.13 6.32 19.91
N SER A 230 16.31 5.70 19.96
CA SER A 230 17.47 6.20 19.21
C SER A 230 17.32 6.01 17.70
N ARG A 231 16.83 4.85 17.25
CA ARG A 231 16.73 4.50 15.82
C ARG A 231 15.55 5.17 15.13
N SER A 232 14.39 5.23 15.77
CA SER A 232 13.20 5.87 15.20
C SER A 232 13.21 7.40 15.32
N LYS A 233 14.10 7.97 16.14
CA LYS A 233 14.05 9.35 16.63
C LYS A 233 12.78 9.70 17.44
N ASN A 234 11.97 8.70 17.79
CA ASN A 234 10.80 8.80 18.65
C ASN A 234 9.83 9.95 18.28
N PRO A 235 9.30 9.99 17.05
CA PRO A 235 8.46 11.11 16.60
C PRO A 235 7.17 11.27 17.41
N PHE A 236 6.69 10.17 18.01
CA PHE A 236 5.51 10.14 18.87
C PHE A 236 5.80 10.42 20.35
N LYS A 237 7.07 10.69 20.71
CA LYS A 237 7.50 11.04 22.07
C LYS A 237 7.13 10.02 23.15
N PHE A 238 7.15 8.74 22.81
CA PHE A 238 6.91 7.66 23.78
C PHE A 238 7.99 7.62 24.86
N LYS A 239 7.61 7.18 26.06
CA LYS A 239 8.53 6.99 27.19
C LYS A 239 9.10 5.58 27.20
N LEU A 240 10.22 5.40 27.90
CA LEU A 240 10.80 4.07 28.12
C LEU A 240 9.79 3.15 28.82
N ASN A 241 9.69 1.90 28.37
CA ASN A 241 8.73 0.89 28.81
C ASN A 241 7.25 1.23 28.56
N GLU A 242 6.95 2.27 27.78
CA GLU A 242 5.60 2.50 27.31
C GLU A 242 5.19 1.43 26.28
N GLU A 243 3.95 0.93 26.38
CA GLU A 243 3.42 -0.01 25.39
C GLU A 243 2.93 0.76 24.16
N VAL A 244 3.47 0.40 23.00
CA VAL A 244 3.08 0.96 21.72
C VAL A 244 1.93 0.14 21.13
N LYS A 245 0.84 0.83 20.84
CA LYS A 245 -0.32 0.27 20.13
C LYS A 245 -0.27 0.62 18.65
N ILE A 246 -0.99 -0.17 17.87
CA ILE A 246 -1.30 0.11 16.47
C ILE A 246 -2.80 0.35 16.43
N ASP A 247 -3.20 1.61 16.38
CA ASP A 247 -4.59 1.96 16.11
C ASP A 247 -4.85 1.98 14.59
N SER A 248 -6.12 2.14 14.23
CA SER A 248 -6.55 2.14 12.83
C SER A 248 -5.92 3.26 12.02
N ASP A 249 -5.80 4.45 12.59
CA ASP A 249 -5.30 5.63 11.87
C ASP A 249 -3.81 5.47 11.56
N TYR A 250 -3.03 5.06 12.56
CA TYR A 250 -1.63 4.76 12.40
C TYR A 250 -1.41 3.61 11.41
N PHE A 251 -2.19 2.53 11.48
CA PHE A 251 -2.07 1.41 10.54
C PHE A 251 -2.32 1.85 9.10
N LEU A 252 -3.42 2.57 8.84
CA LEU A 252 -3.77 3.03 7.49
C LEU A 252 -2.75 4.03 6.96
N ASN A 253 -2.21 4.91 7.81
CA ASN A 253 -1.13 5.81 7.44
C ASN A 253 0.15 5.05 7.08
N ALA A 254 0.53 4.06 7.90
CA ALA A 254 1.69 3.20 7.63
C ALA A 254 1.54 2.40 6.34
N LEU A 255 0.35 1.85 6.10
CA LEU A 255 0.02 1.12 4.88
C LEU A 255 0.14 2.01 3.65
N ASN A 256 -0.43 3.21 3.68
CA ASN A 256 -0.37 4.15 2.56
C ASN A 256 1.06 4.58 2.24
N GLU A 257 1.88 4.85 3.26
CA GLU A 257 3.25 5.29 3.07
C GLU A 257 4.15 4.14 2.56
N ILE A 258 3.98 2.91 3.08
CA ILE A 258 4.68 1.72 2.54
C ILE A 258 4.23 1.42 1.11
N LYS A 259 2.92 1.48 0.83
CA LYS A 259 2.37 1.28 -0.52
C LYS A 259 3.01 2.26 -1.49
N LEU A 260 3.04 3.55 -1.15
CA LEU A 260 3.63 4.59 -1.98
C LEU A 260 5.12 4.33 -2.22
N ALA A 261 5.88 4.11 -1.15
CA ALA A 261 7.32 3.94 -1.26
C ALA A 261 7.71 2.72 -2.09
N GLY A 262 7.02 1.59 -1.88
CA GLY A 262 7.29 0.39 -2.67
C GLY A 262 6.94 0.57 -4.13
N ILE A 263 5.81 1.20 -4.45
CA ILE A 263 5.40 1.48 -5.84
C ILE A 263 6.38 2.42 -6.53
N LEU A 264 6.74 3.55 -5.92
CA LEU A 264 7.67 4.49 -6.54
C LEU A 264 9.07 3.90 -6.68
N LEU A 265 9.53 3.13 -5.70
CA LEU A 265 10.80 2.40 -5.79
C LEU A 265 10.77 1.40 -6.95
N SER A 266 9.73 0.57 -7.05
CA SER A 266 9.56 -0.37 -8.17
C SER A 266 9.54 0.33 -9.52
N LEU A 267 8.84 1.45 -9.64
CA LEU A 267 8.75 2.23 -10.88
C LEU A 267 10.10 2.84 -11.27
N ASN A 268 10.85 3.37 -10.30
CA ASN A 268 12.20 3.90 -10.55
C ASN A 268 13.18 2.80 -10.96
N CYS A 269 13.13 1.65 -10.29
CA CYS A 269 13.87 0.46 -10.69
C CYS A 269 13.49 0.02 -12.11
N TRP A 270 12.19 -0.03 -12.44
CA TRP A 270 11.71 -0.39 -13.77
C TRP A 270 12.20 0.58 -14.84
N GLY A 271 12.03 1.88 -14.64
CA GLY A 271 12.46 2.90 -15.59
C GLY A 271 13.98 2.92 -15.82
N SER A 272 14.76 2.54 -14.81
CA SER A 272 16.23 2.46 -14.87
C SER A 272 16.73 1.18 -15.55
N TRP A 273 16.20 0.03 -15.12
CA TRP A 273 16.70 -1.30 -15.48
C TRP A 273 16.01 -1.93 -16.69
N ASN A 274 14.79 -1.52 -17.04
CA ASN A 274 14.05 -2.08 -18.17
C ASN A 274 13.47 -0.99 -19.07
N LYS A 275 14.37 -0.33 -19.81
CA LYS A 275 14.02 0.83 -20.65
C LYS A 275 13.12 0.49 -21.83
N GLU A 276 13.12 -0.77 -22.28
CA GLU A 276 12.34 -1.23 -23.43
C GLU A 276 10.85 -1.38 -23.10
N ASN A 277 10.48 -1.48 -21.81
CA ASN A 277 9.12 -1.73 -21.37
C ASN A 277 8.55 -0.60 -20.49
N LYS A 278 8.92 0.66 -20.79
CA LYS A 278 8.47 1.85 -20.05
C LYS A 278 6.99 2.16 -20.21
N THR A 279 6.44 1.93 -21.41
CA THR A 279 5.01 2.17 -21.70
C THR A 279 4.11 1.38 -20.74
N GLU A 280 4.47 0.13 -20.44
CA GLU A 280 3.74 -0.70 -19.48
C GLU A 280 3.76 -0.11 -18.06
N ALA A 281 4.88 0.44 -17.59
CA ALA A 281 4.96 1.12 -16.30
C ALA A 281 4.02 2.35 -16.25
N ILE A 282 3.91 3.10 -17.35
CA ILE A 282 2.99 4.24 -17.48
C ILE A 282 1.54 3.75 -17.40
N ILE A 283 1.20 2.64 -18.06
CA ILE A 283 -0.13 2.01 -17.98
C ILE A 283 -0.44 1.61 -16.53
N GLN A 284 0.53 1.07 -15.79
CA GLN A 284 0.32 0.72 -14.38
C GLN A 284 0.02 1.94 -13.51
N ILE A 285 0.70 3.07 -13.72
CA ILE A 285 0.41 4.32 -13.01
C ILE A 285 -0.99 4.85 -13.38
N MET A 286 -1.36 4.80 -14.66
CA MET A 286 -2.69 5.20 -15.12
C MET A 286 -3.79 4.36 -14.45
N ASN A 287 -3.64 3.03 -14.46
CA ASN A 287 -4.61 2.13 -13.85
C ASN A 287 -4.68 2.34 -12.34
N LEU A 288 -3.54 2.41 -11.67
CA LEU A 288 -3.47 2.62 -10.23
C LEU A 288 -4.13 3.93 -9.82
N SER A 289 -3.79 5.04 -10.48
CA SER A 289 -4.41 6.35 -10.21
C SER A 289 -5.92 6.32 -10.45
N PHE A 290 -6.39 5.62 -11.47
CA PHE A 290 -7.83 5.45 -11.74
C PHE A 290 -8.55 4.65 -10.64
N TYR A 291 -8.00 3.50 -10.24
CA TYR A 291 -8.62 2.65 -9.22
C TYR A 291 -8.59 3.32 -7.83
N ASP A 292 -7.48 3.97 -7.46
CA ASP A 292 -7.38 4.68 -6.19
C ASP A 292 -8.31 5.91 -6.14
N LEU A 293 -8.59 6.58 -7.27
CA LEU A 293 -9.65 7.60 -7.33
C LEU A 293 -11.03 7.02 -7.02
N LYS A 294 -11.35 5.83 -7.53
CA LYS A 294 -12.64 5.15 -7.25
C LYS A 294 -12.76 4.77 -5.78
N GLN A 295 -11.64 4.47 -5.12
CA GLN A 295 -11.58 4.18 -3.68
C GLN A 295 -11.43 5.44 -2.81
N LEU A 296 -11.55 6.63 -3.39
CA LEU A 296 -11.45 7.92 -2.69
C LEU A 296 -10.07 8.18 -2.06
N ASN A 297 -9.03 7.49 -2.52
CA ASN A 297 -7.64 7.63 -2.03
C ASN A 297 -6.94 8.85 -2.67
N TYR A 298 -7.57 10.03 -2.60
CA TYR A 298 -7.14 11.21 -3.34
C TYR A 298 -5.72 11.68 -3.02
N SER A 299 -5.31 11.63 -1.74
CA SER A 299 -3.96 12.02 -1.33
C SER A 299 -2.88 11.11 -1.92
N PHE A 300 -3.19 9.83 -2.13
CA PHE A 300 -2.27 8.88 -2.73
C PHE A 300 -2.16 9.12 -4.24
N VAL A 301 -3.29 9.34 -4.91
CA VAL A 301 -3.35 9.69 -6.34
C VAL A 301 -2.57 10.96 -6.63
N ASP A 302 -2.71 11.99 -5.79
CA ASP A 302 -1.95 13.24 -5.88
C ASP A 302 -0.43 12.99 -5.90
N LYS A 303 0.09 12.22 -4.93
CA LYS A 303 1.53 11.90 -4.87
C LYS A 303 2.02 11.09 -6.08
N ILE A 304 1.29 10.07 -6.51
CA ILE A 304 1.67 9.26 -7.68
C ILE A 304 1.63 10.07 -8.97
N CYS A 305 0.63 10.93 -9.15
CA CYS A 305 0.56 11.75 -10.35
C CYS A 305 1.62 12.86 -10.35
N LEU A 306 1.99 13.39 -9.18
CA LEU A 306 3.13 14.29 -9.03
C LEU A 306 4.45 13.63 -9.44
N TYR A 307 4.64 12.35 -9.10
CA TYR A 307 5.77 11.57 -9.59
C TYR A 307 5.79 11.51 -11.12
N THR A 308 4.66 11.16 -11.76
CA THR A 308 4.57 11.15 -13.23
C THR A 308 4.91 12.51 -13.85
N ASP A 309 4.40 13.61 -13.28
CA ASP A 309 4.67 14.95 -13.80
C ASP A 309 6.16 15.33 -13.76
N LYS A 310 6.95 14.76 -12.83
CA LYS A 310 8.38 15.04 -12.65
C LYS A 310 9.27 14.10 -13.48
N GLU A 311 9.00 12.81 -13.39
CA GLU A 311 9.95 11.77 -13.83
C GLU A 311 9.64 11.22 -15.23
N ILE A 312 8.41 11.39 -15.73
CA ILE A 312 7.95 10.69 -16.93
C ILE A 312 7.69 11.67 -18.07
N LYS A 313 8.27 11.38 -19.23
CA LYS A 313 8.03 12.08 -20.49
C LYS A 313 7.59 11.07 -21.55
N ALA A 314 6.52 11.39 -22.26
CA ALA A 314 6.06 10.58 -23.39
C ALA A 314 7.13 10.52 -24.48
N GLN A 315 7.32 9.33 -25.05
CA GLN A 315 8.21 9.07 -26.17
C GLN A 315 7.45 8.74 -27.47
N ASN A 316 6.16 8.45 -27.37
CA ASN A 316 5.26 8.14 -28.47
C ASN A 316 3.82 8.60 -28.16
N ASP A 317 2.94 8.51 -29.14
CA ASP A 317 1.55 9.00 -29.04
C ASP A 317 0.71 8.22 -28.01
N ASP A 318 0.93 6.91 -27.87
CA ASP A 318 0.22 6.08 -26.89
C ASP A 318 0.58 6.51 -25.45
N GLU A 319 1.88 6.70 -25.18
CA GLU A 319 2.34 7.23 -23.90
C GLU A 319 1.80 8.63 -23.62
N ASP A 320 1.68 9.47 -24.64
CA ASP A 320 1.09 10.80 -24.47
C ASP A 320 -0.39 10.72 -24.06
N ASP A 321 -1.19 9.81 -24.65
CA ASP A 321 -2.58 9.56 -24.24
C ASP A 321 -2.67 9.09 -22.78
N TYR A 322 -1.85 8.10 -22.38
CA TYR A 322 -1.83 7.60 -21.01
C TYR A 322 -1.42 8.67 -20.00
N ILE A 323 -0.40 9.47 -20.33
CA ILE A 323 0.05 10.58 -19.47
C ILE A 323 -1.05 11.65 -19.38
N HIS A 324 -1.80 11.93 -20.45
CA HIS A 324 -2.95 12.84 -20.37
C HIS A 324 -4.03 12.31 -19.42
N ARG A 325 -4.33 11.01 -19.43
CA ARG A 325 -5.26 10.39 -18.47
C ARG A 325 -4.75 10.55 -17.03
N ILE A 326 -3.47 10.30 -16.79
CA ILE A 326 -2.84 10.50 -15.47
C ILE A 326 -2.95 11.98 -15.04
N LYS A 327 -2.69 12.93 -15.94
CA LYS A 327 -2.83 14.37 -15.66
C LYS A 327 -4.26 14.76 -15.25
N PHE A 328 -5.29 14.20 -15.90
CA PHE A 328 -6.67 14.44 -15.50
C PHE A 328 -7.04 13.73 -14.20
N ASN A 329 -6.50 12.54 -13.93
CA ASN A 329 -6.64 11.87 -12.64
C ASN A 329 -6.04 12.71 -11.50
N HIS A 330 -4.89 13.34 -11.74
CA HIS A 330 -4.30 14.32 -10.82
C HIS A 330 -5.23 15.52 -10.59
N CYS A 331 -5.81 16.08 -11.64
CA CYS A 331 -6.74 17.20 -11.47
C CYS A 331 -7.98 16.80 -10.66
N ILE A 332 -8.49 15.57 -10.82
CA ILE A 332 -9.57 15.04 -9.98
C ILE A 332 -9.12 14.99 -8.51
N SER A 333 -7.94 14.46 -8.21
CA SER A 333 -7.45 14.39 -6.83
C SER A 333 -7.27 15.78 -6.21
N LEU A 334 -6.70 16.75 -6.94
CA LEU A 334 -6.57 18.14 -6.49
C LEU A 334 -7.93 18.77 -6.17
N LYS A 335 -8.93 18.58 -7.05
CA LYS A 335 -10.30 19.08 -6.81
C LYS A 335 -10.89 18.50 -5.53
N ARG A 336 -10.74 17.19 -5.31
CA ARG A 336 -11.30 16.49 -4.14
C ARG A 336 -10.56 16.78 -2.84
N LEU A 337 -9.29 17.17 -2.92
CA LEU A 337 -8.49 17.65 -1.79
C LEU A 337 -8.64 19.15 -1.52
N ASN A 338 -9.51 19.85 -2.26
CA ASN A 338 -9.70 21.31 -2.19
C ASN A 338 -8.41 22.12 -2.45
N LYS A 339 -7.47 21.57 -3.24
CA LYS A 339 -6.24 22.24 -3.67
C LYS A 339 -6.51 23.12 -4.89
N THR A 340 -7.32 24.15 -4.70
CA THR A 340 -7.89 24.98 -5.79
C THR A 340 -6.85 25.75 -6.58
N THR A 341 -5.80 26.24 -5.92
CA THR A 341 -4.71 27.00 -6.56
C THR A 341 -3.89 26.10 -7.48
N GLU A 342 -3.52 24.92 -6.99
CA GLU A 342 -2.79 23.90 -7.75
C GLU A 342 -3.62 23.40 -8.92
N LEU A 343 -4.92 23.13 -8.70
CA LEU A 343 -5.85 22.72 -9.75
C LEU A 343 -5.93 23.76 -10.87
N ALA A 344 -6.12 25.04 -10.52
CA ALA A 344 -6.21 26.12 -11.49
C ALA A 344 -4.92 26.24 -12.32
N LYS A 345 -3.75 26.16 -11.65
CA LYS A 345 -2.44 26.17 -12.33
C LYS A 345 -2.31 25.00 -13.29
N LYS A 346 -2.71 23.78 -12.88
CA LYS A 346 -2.59 22.58 -13.70
C LYS A 346 -3.54 22.61 -14.89
N LEU A 347 -4.79 23.03 -14.71
CA LEU A 347 -5.77 23.19 -15.81
C LEU A 347 -5.34 24.25 -16.82
N ALA A 348 -4.73 25.35 -16.38
CA ALA A 348 -4.21 26.39 -17.27
C ALA A 348 -3.04 25.92 -18.14
N ALA A 349 -2.24 24.98 -17.64
CA ALA A 349 -1.12 24.40 -18.38
C ALA A 349 -1.57 23.40 -19.47
N ILE A 350 -2.78 22.85 -19.39
CA ILE A 350 -3.31 21.87 -20.34
C ILE A 350 -3.87 22.60 -21.56
N LYS A 351 -3.17 22.50 -22.71
CA LYS A 351 -3.65 23.05 -23.99
C LYS A 351 -4.68 22.12 -24.61
N THR A 352 -5.96 22.48 -24.52
CA THR A 352 -7.07 21.59 -24.94
C THR A 352 -7.38 21.61 -26.44
N GLY A 353 -6.88 22.57 -27.22
CA GLY A 353 -7.29 22.77 -28.62
C GLY A 353 -7.18 21.52 -29.49
N ALA A 354 -6.03 20.85 -29.45
CA ALA A 354 -5.73 19.66 -30.24
C ALA A 354 -6.16 18.34 -29.57
N LEU A 355 -6.62 18.38 -28.31
CA LEU A 355 -6.99 17.16 -27.60
C LEU A 355 -8.29 16.57 -28.13
N SER A 356 -8.43 15.26 -27.99
CA SER A 356 -9.66 14.55 -28.35
C SER A 356 -10.85 15.01 -27.47
N PRO A 357 -12.10 14.79 -27.92
CA PRO A 357 -13.28 15.26 -27.20
C PRO A 357 -13.33 14.85 -25.72
N ILE A 358 -12.88 13.64 -25.37
CA ILE A 358 -12.91 13.16 -23.99
C ILE A 358 -12.04 13.99 -23.03
N PHE A 359 -10.87 14.46 -23.48
CA PHE A 359 -10.00 15.32 -22.67
C PHE A 359 -10.55 16.75 -22.57
N LYS A 360 -11.23 17.24 -23.60
CA LYS A 360 -11.96 18.52 -23.55
C LYS A 360 -13.09 18.45 -22.52
N ILE A 361 -13.84 17.35 -22.49
CA ILE A 361 -14.86 17.08 -21.47
C ILE A 361 -14.26 17.09 -20.07
N ALA A 362 -13.13 16.39 -19.88
CA ALA A 362 -12.46 16.34 -18.58
C ALA A 362 -12.06 17.74 -18.10
N HIS A 363 -11.43 18.55 -18.96
CA HIS A 363 -11.05 19.92 -18.65
C HIS A 363 -12.25 20.80 -18.28
N LEU A 364 -13.32 20.76 -19.07
CA LEU A 364 -14.56 21.51 -18.80
C LEU A 364 -15.20 21.06 -17.49
N THR A 365 -15.19 19.76 -17.19
CA THR A 365 -15.78 19.21 -15.97
C THR A 365 -15.02 19.66 -14.73
N LEU A 366 -13.69 19.64 -14.80
CA LEU A 366 -12.83 20.12 -13.70
C LEU A 366 -12.85 21.64 -13.54
N SER A 367 -13.28 22.37 -14.58
CA SER A 367 -13.51 23.82 -14.56
C SER A 367 -14.97 24.20 -14.20
N ASP A 368 -15.76 23.26 -13.70
CA ASP A 368 -17.19 23.44 -13.34
C ASP A 368 -18.11 23.88 -14.50
N LYS A 369 -17.65 23.75 -15.75
CA LYS A 369 -18.41 24.02 -16.98
C LYS A 369 -19.20 22.80 -17.44
N HIS A 370 -19.96 22.20 -16.54
CA HIS A 370 -20.62 20.91 -16.75
C HIS A 370 -21.60 20.90 -17.93
N LYS A 371 -22.30 22.01 -18.19
CA LYS A 371 -23.21 22.13 -19.34
C LYS A 371 -22.48 21.99 -20.67
N GLU A 372 -21.37 22.71 -20.83
CA GLU A 372 -20.52 22.65 -22.03
C GLU A 372 -19.89 21.25 -22.20
N ALA A 373 -19.48 20.63 -21.09
CA ALA A 373 -18.92 19.27 -21.11
C ALA A 373 -19.93 18.25 -21.69
N VAL A 374 -21.20 18.33 -21.29
CA VAL A 374 -22.24 17.40 -21.76
C VAL A 374 -22.51 17.52 -23.27
N GLU A 375 -22.37 18.71 -23.86
CA GLU A 375 -22.55 18.88 -25.32
C GLU A 375 -21.51 18.09 -26.15
N LEU A 376 -20.35 17.77 -25.57
CA LEU A 376 -19.29 17.06 -26.25
C LEU A 376 -19.41 15.53 -26.15
N ILE A 377 -20.33 15.00 -25.34
CA ILE A 377 -20.45 13.55 -25.09
C ILE A 377 -20.71 12.77 -26.39
N LYS A 378 -21.58 13.28 -27.27
CA LYS A 378 -21.84 12.63 -28.57
C LYS A 378 -20.58 12.56 -29.44
N LYS A 379 -19.72 13.58 -29.39
CA LYS A 379 -18.42 13.59 -30.10
C LYS A 379 -17.44 12.60 -29.47
N ALA A 380 -17.38 12.53 -28.14
CA ALA A 380 -16.52 11.57 -27.43
C ALA A 380 -16.98 10.12 -27.63
N LYS A 381 -18.29 9.87 -27.78
CA LYS A 381 -18.80 8.55 -28.19
C LYS A 381 -18.20 8.12 -29.52
N ALA A 382 -18.22 9.00 -30.52
CA ALA A 382 -17.74 8.69 -31.87
C ALA A 382 -16.20 8.63 -31.97
N ALA A 383 -15.49 9.55 -31.31
CA ALA A 383 -14.03 9.68 -31.45
C ALA A 383 -13.23 8.86 -30.42
N ASP A 384 -13.73 8.72 -29.19
CA ASP A 384 -13.00 8.14 -28.06
C ASP A 384 -13.62 6.81 -27.57
N ASN A 385 -14.63 6.29 -28.28
CA ASN A 385 -15.40 5.11 -27.88
C ASN A 385 -15.94 5.23 -26.44
N LEU A 386 -16.47 6.40 -26.08
CA LEU A 386 -17.11 6.61 -24.78
C LEU A 386 -18.43 5.83 -24.74
N THR A 387 -18.51 4.84 -23.84
CA THR A 387 -19.70 4.04 -23.60
C THR A 387 -20.40 4.45 -22.30
N ILE A 388 -21.60 3.92 -22.06
CA ILE A 388 -22.34 4.15 -20.80
C ILE A 388 -21.53 3.61 -19.63
N GLU A 389 -20.92 2.44 -19.77
CA GLU A 389 -20.09 1.82 -18.73
C GLU A 389 -18.91 2.74 -18.38
N LYS A 390 -18.16 3.24 -19.38
CA LYS A 390 -17.04 4.18 -19.15
C LYS A 390 -17.50 5.49 -18.51
N TYR A 391 -18.66 6.00 -18.91
CA TYR A 391 -19.25 7.21 -18.33
C TYR A 391 -19.68 7.00 -16.86
N GLN A 392 -20.22 5.83 -16.53
CA GLN A 392 -20.58 5.48 -15.16
C GLN A 392 -19.35 5.25 -14.29
N ASP A 393 -18.30 4.64 -14.86
CA ASP A 393 -17.16 4.18 -14.07
C ASP A 393 -16.13 5.28 -13.80
N TRP A 394 -15.85 6.15 -14.77
CA TRP A 394 -14.77 7.13 -14.62
C TRP A 394 -15.13 8.23 -13.60
N PRO A 395 -14.30 8.46 -12.54
CA PRO A 395 -14.60 9.49 -11.54
C PRO A 395 -14.71 10.92 -12.05
N ILE A 396 -14.19 11.24 -13.24
CA ILE A 396 -14.32 12.57 -13.85
C ILE A 396 -15.78 13.01 -13.97
N PHE A 397 -16.69 12.08 -14.27
CA PHE A 397 -18.10 12.38 -14.50
C PHE A 397 -18.92 12.44 -13.21
N PHE A 398 -18.33 12.27 -12.03
CA PHE A 398 -19.05 12.25 -10.75
C PHE A 398 -19.92 13.51 -10.56
N ASP A 399 -19.37 14.69 -10.85
CA ASP A 399 -20.10 15.96 -10.67
C ASP A 399 -21.26 16.11 -11.68
N ILE A 400 -21.11 15.55 -12.89
CA ILE A 400 -22.18 15.53 -13.90
C ILE A 400 -23.28 14.54 -13.50
N ARG A 401 -22.90 13.34 -13.02
CA ARG A 401 -23.84 12.31 -12.54
C ARG A 401 -24.66 12.78 -11.34
N GLY A 402 -24.08 13.64 -10.49
CA GLY A 402 -24.75 14.24 -9.35
C GLY A 402 -25.88 15.21 -9.71
N VAL A 403 -25.95 15.69 -10.97
CA VAL A 403 -26.99 16.61 -11.43
C VAL A 403 -27.94 15.89 -12.40
N LYS A 404 -29.14 15.53 -11.91
CA LYS A 404 -30.14 14.73 -12.64
C LYS A 404 -30.32 15.13 -14.12
N LYS A 405 -30.56 16.42 -14.39
CA LYS A 405 -30.77 16.93 -15.75
C LYS A 405 -29.55 16.76 -16.67
N LEU A 406 -28.34 16.94 -16.13
CA LEU A 406 -27.10 16.77 -16.88
C LEU A 406 -26.80 15.29 -17.12
N HIS A 407 -27.06 14.46 -16.11
CA HIS A 407 -26.95 13.01 -16.21
C HIS A 407 -27.88 12.43 -17.27
N GLU A 408 -29.16 12.78 -17.24
CA GLU A 408 -30.15 12.35 -18.25
C GLU A 408 -29.71 12.74 -19.65
N LYS A 409 -29.27 13.99 -19.85
CA LYS A 409 -28.77 14.46 -21.14
C LYS A 409 -27.53 13.67 -21.61
N ALA A 410 -26.60 13.37 -20.70
CA ALA A 410 -25.43 12.56 -21.00
C ALA A 410 -25.80 11.13 -21.44
N ILE A 411 -26.73 10.49 -20.73
CA ILE A 411 -27.23 9.15 -21.08
C ILE A 411 -27.92 9.16 -22.43
N THR A 412 -28.81 10.13 -22.70
CA THR A 412 -29.47 10.27 -24.01
C THR A 412 -28.44 10.33 -25.14
N ALA A 413 -27.43 11.21 -25.02
CA ALA A 413 -26.36 11.35 -26.01
C ALA A 413 -25.54 10.05 -26.22
N LEU A 414 -25.41 9.21 -25.20
CA LEU A 414 -24.73 7.92 -25.29
C LEU A 414 -25.63 6.82 -25.90
N THR A 415 -26.94 6.89 -25.73
CA THR A 415 -27.90 5.90 -26.25
C THR A 415 -28.36 6.16 -27.69
N GLU A 416 -28.28 7.40 -28.18
CA GLU A 416 -28.65 7.73 -29.56
C GLU A 416 -27.86 6.86 -30.54
N ILE A 417 -28.57 6.08 -31.36
CA ILE A 417 -27.96 5.32 -32.47
C ILE A 417 -27.42 6.35 -33.46
N THR A 418 -26.12 6.23 -33.77
CA THR A 418 -25.40 7.13 -34.67
C THR A 418 -25.85 6.98 -36.11
#